data_AF-A0A967HJC7-F1
#
_entry.id   AF-A0A967HJC7-F1
#
_cell.length_a   1.000
_cell.length_b   1.000
_cell.length_c   1.000
_cell.angle_alpha   90.00
_cell.angle_beta   90.00
_cell.angle_gamma   90.00
#
_symmetry.space_group_name_H-M   'P 1'
#
loop_
_entity.id
_entity.type
_entity.pdbx_description
1 polymer ?
#
loop_
_entity_poly.entity_id
_entity_poly.type
_entity_poly.pdbx_seq_one_letter_code
_entity_poly.pdbx_strand_id
1 'polypeptide(L)' 'MLALSGDTGVCDGVVAAARDADLFVCEASFPEGRGRRGHLVPSEAGMLAAQAGARRLLLSHFYPQCDDHDMASPAAAA' A
#
# COMPACT_ATOMS: atom_id res chain seq x y z
N MET A 1 -10.55 -12.30 6.80
CA MET A 1 -9.74 -12.53 5.59
C MET A 1 -8.53 -11.61 5.58
N LEU A 2 -7.36 -12.15 5.28
CA LEU A 2 -6.10 -11.41 5.10
C LEU A 2 -5.78 -11.39 3.61
N ALA A 3 -5.37 -10.24 3.09
CA ALA A 3 -4.83 -10.10 1.74
C ALA A 3 -3.38 -9.58 1.81
N LEU A 4 -2.53 -10.07 0.91
CA LEU A 4 -1.15 -9.62 0.73
C LEU A 4 -0.96 -9.14 -0.71
N SER A 5 -0.38 -7.96 -0.90
CA SER A 5 -0.18 -7.39 -2.23
C SER A 5 0.89 -8.12 -3.06
N GLY A 6 1.93 -8.65 -2.39
CA GLY A 6 3.22 -8.89 -3.03
C GLY A 6 3.87 -7.58 -3.48
N ASP A 7 4.85 -7.68 -4.37
CA ASP A 7 5.48 -6.51 -5.00
C ASP A 7 4.69 -6.15 -6.26
N THR A 8 4.21 -4.92 -6.33
CA THR A 8 3.30 -4.50 -7.39
C THR A 8 3.26 -2.99 -7.54
N GLY A 9 2.93 -2.53 -8.75
CA GLY A 9 2.41 -1.18 -8.94
C GLY A 9 0.89 -1.13 -8.73
N VAL A 10 0.31 0.06 -8.90
CA VAL A 10 -1.15 0.24 -8.93
C VAL A 10 -1.76 -0.62 -10.04
N CYS A 11 -2.64 -1.55 -9.67
CA CYS A 11 -3.40 -2.34 -10.64
C CYS A 11 -4.70 -2.91 -10.03
N ASP A 12 -5.68 -3.15 -10.90
CA ASP A 12 -7.02 -3.64 -10.51
C ASP A 12 -6.98 -5.02 -9.84
N GLY A 13 -5.99 -5.85 -10.20
CA GLY A 13 -5.83 -7.19 -9.62
C GLY A 13 -5.61 -7.15 -8.10
N VAL A 14 -4.86 -6.15 -7.62
CA VAL A 14 -4.60 -5.97 -6.18
C VAL A 14 -5.87 -5.53 -5.45
N VAL A 15 -6.65 -4.63 -6.05
CA VAL A 15 -7.95 -4.21 -5.50
C VAL A 15 -8.89 -5.41 -5.39
N ALA A 16 -8.97 -6.22 -6.45
CA ALA A 16 -9.80 -7.42 -6.46
C ALA A 16 -9.35 -8.44 -5.41
N ALA A 17 -8.04 -8.64 -5.24
CA ALA A 17 -7.48 -9.56 -4.25
C ALA A 17 -7.70 -9.10 -2.80
N ALA A 18 -7.71 -7.78 -2.56
CA ALA A 18 -7.88 -7.19 -1.24
C ALA A 18 -9.34 -6.88 -0.87
N ARG A 19 -10.29 -7.21 -1.74
CA ARG A 19 -11.70 -6.81 -1.60
C ARG A 19 -12.29 -7.26 -0.27
N ASP A 20 -12.83 -6.29 0.49
CA ASP A 20 -13.46 -6.47 1.79
C ASP A 20 -12.57 -7.19 2.84
N ALA A 21 -11.24 -7.15 2.69
CA ALA A 21 -10.32 -7.79 3.61
C ALA A 21 -10.37 -7.15 5.00
N ASP A 22 -10.28 -7.97 6.06
CA ASP A 22 -10.21 -7.48 7.44
C ASP A 22 -8.84 -6.85 7.77
N LEU A 23 -7.82 -7.26 7.02
CA LEU A 23 -6.49 -6.68 7.00
C LEU A 23 -5.90 -6.85 5.61
N PHE A 24 -5.42 -5.75 5.04
CA PHE A 24 -4.64 -5.75 3.81
C PHE A 24 -3.19 -5.37 4.13
N VAL A 25 -2.26 -6.31 3.90
CA VAL A 25 -0.82 -6.09 4.01
C VAL A 25 -0.33 -5.67 2.63
N CYS A 26 -0.05 -4.39 2.48
CA CYS A 26 0.30 -3.79 1.20
C CYS A 26 1.74 -3.28 1.22
N GLU A 27 2.46 -3.49 0.12
CA GLU A 27 3.78 -2.88 -0.05
C GLU A 27 3.68 -1.36 -0.14
N ALA A 28 4.69 -0.67 0.37
CA ALA A 28 4.93 0.75 0.13
C ALA A 28 6.44 0.98 0.13
N SER A 29 7.10 0.40 -0.87
CA SER A 29 8.55 0.20 -0.86
C SER A 29 9.37 1.48 -0.88
N PHE A 30 8.77 2.60 -1.31
CA PHE A 30 9.41 3.90 -1.39
C PHE A 30 8.56 4.99 -0.73
N PRO A 31 9.17 6.03 -0.16
CA PRO A 31 8.43 7.15 0.40
C PRO A 31 7.76 7.99 -0.70
N GLU A 32 6.83 8.84 -0.26
CA GLU A 32 6.08 9.74 -1.15
C GLU A 32 6.99 10.56 -2.07
N GLY A 33 6.58 10.72 -3.33
CA GLY A 33 7.38 11.41 -4.36
C GLY A 33 8.66 10.69 -4.81
N ARG A 34 8.96 9.48 -4.29
CA ARG A 34 10.13 8.68 -4.69
C ARG A 34 9.78 7.32 -5.31
N GLY A 35 8.56 7.19 -5.83
CA GLY A 35 8.04 5.96 -6.42
C GLY A 35 8.93 5.37 -7.52
N ARG A 36 8.85 4.05 -7.69
CA ARG A 36 9.53 3.32 -8.76
C ARG A 36 8.55 2.38 -9.46
N ARG A 37 8.76 2.16 -10.75
CA ARG A 37 7.92 1.25 -11.53
C ARG A 37 7.92 -0.14 -10.88
N GLY A 38 6.73 -0.67 -10.64
CA GLY A 38 6.53 -1.99 -10.04
C GLY A 38 6.44 -1.99 -8.51
N HIS A 39 6.48 -0.81 -7.88
CA HIS A 39 6.32 -0.64 -6.43
C HIS A 39 5.41 0.54 -6.11
N LEU A 40 4.88 0.55 -4.89
CA LEU A 40 3.97 1.58 -4.41
C LEU A 40 4.68 2.62 -3.53
N VAL A 41 4.12 3.82 -3.50
CA VAL A 41 4.29 4.78 -2.40
C VAL A 41 3.10 4.71 -1.43
N PRO A 42 3.18 5.32 -0.22
CA PRO A 42 2.14 5.11 0.78
C PRO A 42 0.75 5.60 0.38
N SER A 43 0.64 6.73 -0.32
CA SER A 43 -0.66 7.23 -0.80
C SER A 43 -1.34 6.27 -1.78
N GLU A 44 -0.57 5.61 -2.64
CA GLU A 44 -1.08 4.60 -3.56
C GLU A 44 -1.57 3.35 -2.82
N ALA A 45 -0.85 2.91 -1.78
CA ALA A 45 -1.28 1.81 -0.93
C ALA A 45 -2.59 2.15 -0.18
N GLY A 46 -2.70 3.39 0.33
CA GLY A 46 -3.93 3.92 0.94
C GLY A 46 -5.11 3.92 -0.03
N MET A 47 -4.91 4.47 -1.23
CA MET A 47 -5.92 4.50 -2.29
C MET A 47 -6.40 3.10 -2.66
N LEU A 48 -5.49 2.13 -2.83
CA LEU A 48 -5.84 0.74 -3.15
C LEU A 48 -6.64 0.08 -2.02
N ALA A 49 -6.27 0.33 -0.76
CA ALA A 49 -7.01 -0.18 0.40
C ALA A 49 -8.43 0.40 0.47
N ALA A 50 -8.58 1.71 0.22
CA ALA A 50 -9.86 2.39 0.18
C ALA A 50 -10.75 1.85 -0.96
N GLN A 51 -10.20 1.71 -2.15
CA GLN A 51 -10.91 1.13 -3.31
C GLN A 51 -11.34 -0.32 -3.08
N ALA A 52 -10.51 -1.10 -2.38
CA ALA A 52 -10.82 -2.49 -2.03
C ALA A 52 -11.86 -2.62 -0.90
N GLY A 53 -12.16 -1.54 -0.17
CA GLY A 53 -13.00 -1.61 1.03
C GLY A 53 -12.32 -2.39 2.17
N ALA A 54 -10.98 -2.41 2.21
CA ALA A 54 -10.25 -3.10 3.27
C ALA A 54 -10.49 -2.39 4.62
N ARG A 55 -10.79 -3.16 5.67
CA ARG A 55 -11.11 -2.60 6.99
C ARG A 55 -9.90 -1.96 7.68
N ARG A 56 -8.71 -2.51 7.40
CA ARG A 56 -7.42 -2.05 7.94
C ARG A 56 -6.34 -2.24 6.90
N LEU A 57 -5.43 -1.28 6.83
CA LEU A 57 -4.22 -1.31 6.03
C LEU A 57 -3.00 -1.46 6.93
N LEU A 58 -2.10 -2.37 6.57
CA LEU A 58 -0.75 -2.45 7.13
C LEU A 58 0.25 -2.27 5.99
N LEU A 59 1.10 -1.25 6.12
CA LEU A 59 2.18 -0.98 5.19
C LEU A 59 3.38 -1.89 5.48
N SER A 60 4.01 -2.40 4.43
CA SER A 60 5.12 -3.34 4.51
C SER A 60 6.16 -3.09 3.40
N HIS A 61 7.21 -3.92 3.40
CA HIS A 61 8.24 -3.98 2.35
C HIS A 61 9.07 -2.70 2.19
N PHE A 62 9.45 -2.07 3.30
CA PHE A 62 10.22 -0.83 3.28
C PHE A 62 11.69 -1.04 2.90
N TYR A 63 12.17 -0.26 1.94
CA TYR A 63 13.61 -0.09 1.73
C TYR A 63 14.19 0.97 2.67
N PRO A 64 15.53 1.02 2.87
CA PRO A 64 16.15 1.96 3.81
C PRO A 64 15.83 3.45 3.59
N GLN A 65 15.39 3.84 2.38
CA GLN A 65 14.95 5.21 2.12
C GLN A 65 13.73 5.62 2.96
N CYS A 66 12.95 4.65 3.45
CA CYS A 66 11.75 4.89 4.24
C CYS A 66 12.07 5.22 5.71
N ASP A 67 13.27 4.90 6.21
CA ASP A 67 13.63 5.02 7.64
C ASP A 67 13.49 6.47 8.17
N ASP A 68 13.77 7.46 7.31
CA ASP A 68 13.70 8.89 7.66
C ASP A 68 12.42 9.59 7.13
N HIS A 69 11.40 8.84 6.69
CA HIS A 69 10.19 9.41 6.09
C HIS A 69 8.92 8.97 6.82
N ASP A 70 7.91 9.85 6.86
CA ASP A 70 6.58 9.48 7.32
C ASP A 70 5.86 8.64 6.26
N MET A 71 5.75 7.35 6.54
CA MET A 71 5.07 6.39 5.68
C MET A 71 3.57 6.30 5.98
N ALA A 72 3.11 6.69 7.17
CA ALA A 72 1.75 6.43 7.61
C ALA A 72 0.77 7.52 7.16
N SER A 73 1.13 8.78 7.34
CA SER A 73 0.21 9.90 7.06
C SER A 73 -0.26 9.97 5.60
N PRO A 74 0.60 9.76 4.57
CA PRO A 74 0.13 9.82 3.19
C PRO A 74 -0.84 8.68 2.84
N ALA A 75 -0.65 7.50 3.42
CA ALA A 75 -1.57 6.37 3.23
C ALA A 75 -2.93 6.59 3.91
N ALA A 76 -2.94 7.27 5.07
CA ALA A 76 -4.17 7.56 5.81
C ALA A 76 -4.99 8.71 5.21
N ALA A 77 -4.39 9.54 4.35
CA ALA A 77 -5.04 10.67 3.71
C ALA A 77 -5.71 10.33 2.36
N ALA A 78 -5.56 9.10 1.90
CA ALA A 78 -6.03 8.62 0.59
C ALA A 78 -7.45 8.06 0.60
#